data_AF-U2KKA9-F1
#
_entry.id   AF-U2KKA9-F1
#
_cell.length_a   1.000
_cell.length_b   1.000
_cell.length_c   1.000
_cell.angle_alpha   90.00
_cell.angle_beta   90.00
_cell.angle_gamma   90.00
#
_symmetry.space_group_name_H-M   'P 1'
#
loop_
_entity.id
_entity.type
_entity.pdbx_description
1 polymer ?
#
loop_
_entity_poly.entity_id
_entity_poly.type
_entity_poly.pdbx_seq_one_letter_code
_entity_poly.pdbx_strand_id
1 'polypeptide(L)'
;MDVSPGLPGFELVGLPDTSVKESKERVRTAIRNSGIQLRQERVTVNLAPADVRKDSSGLDLPIAVGLLASYGMVPETAVQNALFSAELSLDGNCRPISGILPM
;
A
#
# COMPACT_ATOMS: atom_id res chain seq x y z
N MET A 1 -9.14 -3.67 2.57
CA MET A 1 -8.13 -3.53 3.63
C MET A 1 -8.86 -3.66 4.95
N ASP A 2 -8.29 -4.33 5.94
CA ASP A 2 -8.93 -4.50 7.24
C ASP A 2 -8.10 -3.81 8.34
N VAL A 3 -8.75 -3.08 9.22
CA VAL A 3 -8.12 -2.33 10.32
C VAL A 3 -8.84 -2.67 11.62
N SER A 4 -8.11 -3.21 12.60
CA SER A 4 -8.67 -3.67 13.86
C SER A 4 -7.94 -3.08 15.09
N PRO A 5 -8.66 -2.84 16.20
CA PRO A 5 -8.05 -2.46 17.46
C PRO A 5 -7.23 -3.64 18.02
N GLY A 6 -5.96 -3.40 18.34
CA GLY A 6 -5.04 -4.44 18.82
C GLY A 6 -3.59 -3.99 18.83
N LEU A 7 -2.67 -4.92 19.08
CA LEU A 7 -1.23 -4.65 18.99
C LEU A 7 -0.89 -4.10 17.58
N PRO A 8 -0.15 -2.98 17.48
CA PRO A 8 0.20 -2.38 16.20
C PRO A 8 0.89 -3.40 15.29
N GLY A 9 0.36 -3.55 14.07
CA GLY A 9 0.84 -4.56 13.14
C GLY A 9 0.51 -4.20 11.71
N PHE A 10 1.36 -4.59 10.77
CA PHE A 10 1.11 -4.42 9.34
C PHE A 10 1.41 -5.74 8.64
N GLU A 11 0.37 -6.38 8.11
CA GLU A 11 0.45 -7.69 7.46
C GLU A 11 0.01 -7.63 6.01
N LEU A 12 0.77 -8.28 5.13
CA LEU A 12 0.45 -8.48 3.72
C LEU A 12 0.10 -9.97 3.51
N VAL A 13 -1.11 -10.23 3.04
CA VAL A 13 -1.63 -11.58 2.77
C VAL A 13 -1.94 -11.76 1.29
N GLY A 14 -1.92 -13.00 0.78
CA GLY A 14 -2.13 -13.31 -0.65
C GLY A 14 -0.84 -13.61 -1.43
N LEU A 15 0.06 -14.40 -0.84
CA LEU A 15 1.35 -14.83 -1.41
C LEU A 15 2.27 -13.69 -1.93
N PRO A 16 2.56 -12.66 -1.11
CA PRO A 16 3.54 -11.65 -1.47
C PRO A 16 4.94 -12.27 -1.60
N ASP A 17 5.70 -11.83 -2.61
CA ASP A 17 7.12 -12.13 -2.68
C ASP A 17 7.92 -11.35 -1.61
N THR A 18 9.24 -11.53 -1.59
CA THR A 18 10.10 -10.84 -0.63
C THR A 18 10.07 -9.32 -0.81
N SER A 19 10.07 -8.83 -2.04
CA SER A 19 10.08 -7.40 -2.34
C SER A 19 8.77 -6.70 -1.91
N VAL A 20 7.65 -7.40 -2.05
CA VAL A 20 6.34 -6.97 -1.55
C VAL A 20 6.31 -6.98 -0.03
N LYS A 21 6.91 -7.97 0.64
CA LYS A 21 7.04 -7.94 2.11
C LYS A 21 7.86 -6.75 2.61
N GLU A 22 8.88 -6.33 1.85
CA GLU A 22 9.69 -5.14 2.13
C GLU A 22 8.94 -3.83 1.82
N SER A 23 7.99 -3.86 0.88
CA SER A 23 7.12 -2.72 0.55
C SER A 23 6.43 -2.15 1.79
N LYS A 24 6.05 -2.99 2.77
CA LYS A 24 5.41 -2.52 4.00
C LYS A 24 6.22 -1.42 4.71
N GLU A 25 7.54 -1.57 4.76
CA GLU A 25 8.41 -0.63 5.48
C GLU A 25 8.61 0.63 4.65
N ARG A 26 8.71 0.48 3.33
CA ARG A 26 8.75 1.62 2.39
C ARG A 26 7.49 2.46 2.47
N VAL A 27 6.31 1.84 2.40
CA VAL A 27 5.02 2.52 2.51
C VAL A 27 4.88 3.25 3.83
N ARG A 28 5.18 2.59 4.96
CA ARG A 28 5.12 3.22 6.28
C ARG A 28 6.06 4.41 6.40
N THR A 29 7.29 4.27 5.89
CA THR A 29 8.29 5.34 5.92
C THR A 29 7.90 6.51 5.02
N ALA A 30 7.45 6.23 3.79
CA ALA A 30 6.99 7.22 2.84
C ALA A 30 5.83 8.05 3.40
N ILE A 31 4.82 7.41 4.01
CA ILE A 31 3.68 8.11 4.62
C ILE A 31 4.15 9.01 5.78
N ARG A 32 5.01 8.50 6.65
CA ARG A 32 5.57 9.28 7.77
C ARG A 32 6.37 10.49 7.28
N ASN A 33 7.21 10.30 6.27
CA ASN A 33 8.03 11.35 5.69
C ASN A 33 7.22 12.36 4.86
N SER A 34 6.00 11.98 4.47
CA SER A 34 5.00 12.90 3.90
C SER A 34 4.26 13.74 4.96
N GLY A 35 4.66 13.66 6.24
CA GLY A 35 4.07 14.41 7.35
C GLY A 35 2.81 13.78 7.95
N ILE A 36 2.47 12.54 7.56
CA ILE A 36 1.27 11.86 8.03
C ILE A 36 1.61 10.90 9.18
N GLN A 37 0.89 11.05 10.29
CA GLN A 37 1.04 10.14 11.43
C GLN A 37 0.23 8.86 11.23
N LEU A 38 0.91 7.71 11.31
CA LEU A 38 0.26 6.40 11.27
C LEU A 38 -0.41 6.09 12.61
N ARG A 39 -1.64 5.56 12.56
CA ARG A 39 -2.35 5.10 13.76
C ARG A 39 -1.73 3.80 14.29
N GLN A 40 -1.77 3.62 15.61
CA GLN A 40 -1.28 2.43 16.29
C GLN A 40 -2.34 1.31 16.27
N GLU A 41 -2.65 0.82 15.07
CA GLU A 41 -3.69 -0.19 14.83
C GLU A 41 -3.09 -1.40 14.09
N ARG A 42 -3.79 -2.53 14.11
CA ARG A 42 -3.44 -3.68 13.28
C ARG A 42 -4.07 -3.49 11.91
N VAL A 43 -3.24 -3.48 10.87
CA VAL A 43 -3.63 -3.33 9.47
C VAL A 43 -3.30 -4.61 8.71
N THR A 44 -4.30 -5.15 8.02
CA THR A 44 -4.14 -6.28 7.10
C THR A 44 -4.47 -5.87 5.68
N VAL A 45 -3.52 -6.09 4.79
CA VAL A 45 -3.61 -5.78 3.36
C VAL A 45 -3.68 -7.08 2.59
N ASN A 46 -4.82 -7.31 1.93
CA ASN A 46 -5.03 -8.50 1.11
C ASN A 46 -4.72 -8.21 -0.35
N LEU A 47 -3.76 -8.95 -0.91
CA LEU A 47 -3.39 -8.89 -2.33
C LEU A 47 -4.10 -10.01 -3.09
N ALA A 48 -5.22 -9.66 -3.72
CA ALA A 48 -6.00 -10.57 -4.54
C ALA A 48 -5.53 -10.54 -6.01
N PRO A 49 -5.69 -11.66 -6.76
CA PRO A 49 -6.17 -12.97 -6.32
C PRO A 49 -5.04 -13.77 -5.65
N ALA A 50 -5.30 -14.43 -4.52
CA ALA A 50 -4.26 -14.94 -3.61
C ALA A 50 -3.34 -16.05 -4.18
N ASP A 51 -3.69 -16.61 -5.32
CA ASP A 51 -3.03 -17.69 -6.07
C ASP A 51 -1.96 -17.21 -7.05
N VAL A 52 -1.98 -15.93 -7.44
CA VAL A 52 -0.98 -15.35 -8.34
C VAL A 52 0.17 -14.75 -7.53
N ARG A 53 1.42 -14.97 -7.93
CA ARG A 53 2.57 -14.29 -7.30
C ARG A 53 2.60 -12.84 -7.74
N LYS A 54 2.66 -11.91 -6.78
CA LYS A 54 2.79 -10.48 -7.07
C LYS A 54 4.23 -10.06 -6.84
N ASP A 55 4.79 -9.38 -7.82
CA ASP A 55 6.00 -8.59 -7.63
C ASP A 55 5.66 -7.24 -6.97
N SER A 56 6.68 -6.52 -6.52
CA SER A 56 6.49 -5.22 -5.86
C SER A 56 6.19 -4.08 -6.82
N SER A 57 6.30 -4.29 -8.13
CA SER A 57 6.25 -3.17 -9.07
C SER A 57 4.84 -2.59 -9.08
N GLY A 58 4.73 -1.30 -8.75
CA GLY A 58 3.46 -0.60 -8.73
C GLY A 58 2.57 -0.85 -7.53
N LEU A 59 2.99 -1.65 -6.53
CA LEU A 59 2.14 -1.95 -5.37
C LEU A 59 2.30 -0.99 -4.19
N ASP A 60 3.39 -0.24 -4.11
CA ASP A 60 3.63 0.65 -2.97
C ASP A 60 2.53 1.73 -2.84
N LEU A 61 2.22 2.44 -3.94
CA LEU A 61 1.18 3.49 -3.95
C LEU A 61 -0.23 2.97 -3.63
N PRO A 62 -0.78 1.91 -4.27
CA PRO A 62 -2.11 1.43 -3.94
C PRO A 62 -2.22 0.93 -2.49
N ILE A 63 -1.15 0.35 -1.93
CA ILE A 63 -1.12 0.00 -0.50
C ILE A 63 -1.19 1.27 0.38
N ALA A 64 -0.43 2.30 0.05
CA ALA A 64 -0.45 3.57 0.79
C ALA A 64 -1.83 4.26 0.71
N VAL A 65 -2.43 4.34 -0.47
CA VAL A 65 -3.76 4.92 -0.68
C VAL A 65 -4.82 4.14 0.09
N GLY A 66 -4.77 2.81 0.06
CA GLY A 66 -5.68 1.97 0.85
C GLY A 66 -5.59 2.26 2.35
N LEU A 67 -4.37 2.48 2.86
CA LEU A 67 -4.15 2.80 4.28
C LEU A 67 -4.68 4.19 4.64
N LEU A 68 -4.43 5.18 3.78
CA LEU A 68 -4.91 6.54 4.00
C LEU A 68 -6.44 6.63 3.90
N ALA A 69 -7.05 5.84 3.01
CA ALA A 69 -8.49 5.71 2.91
C ALA A 69 -9.10 5.06 4.15
N SER A 70 -8.48 4.00 4.69
CA SER A 70 -8.96 3.36 5.93
C SER A 70 -8.82 4.27 7.16
N TYR A 71 -7.89 5.22 7.13
CA TYR A 71 -7.78 6.29 8.12
C TYR A 71 -8.76 7.46 7.90
N GLY A 72 -9.54 7.46 6.82
CA GLY A 72 -10.45 8.53 6.45
C GLY A 72 -9.76 9.80 5.93
N MET A 73 -8.47 9.72 5.57
CA MET A 73 -7.72 10.85 5.01
C MET A 73 -7.96 11.02 3.51
N VAL A 74 -8.35 9.94 2.83
CA VAL A 74 -8.74 9.94 1.42
C VAL A 74 -10.20 9.48 1.33
N PRO A 75 -11.09 10.21 0.64
CA PRO A 75 -12.47 9.78 0.45
C PRO A 75 -12.54 8.44 -0.29
N GLU A 76 -13.29 7.47 0.22
CA GLU A 76 -13.46 6.16 -0.42
C GLU A 76 -14.00 6.28 -1.86
N THR A 77 -14.89 7.25 -2.10
CA THR A 77 -15.45 7.52 -3.42
C THR A 77 -14.41 7.95 -4.46
N ALA A 78 -13.32 8.59 -4.03
CA ALA A 78 -12.21 8.96 -4.90
C ALA A 78 -11.34 7.74 -5.26
N VAL A 79 -11.27 6.74 -4.37
CA VAL A 79 -10.48 5.53 -4.57
C VAL A 79 -11.22 4.51 -5.43
N GLN A 80 -12.55 4.38 -5.27
CA GLN A 80 -13.36 3.37 -5.98
C GLN A 80 -13.34 3.50 -7.51
N ASN A 81 -13.17 4.71 -8.03
CA ASN A 81 -13.17 4.99 -9.47
C ASN A 81 -11.77 5.26 -10.04
N ALA A 82 -10.72 4.87 -9.31
CA ALA A 82 -9.34 5.14 -9.69
C ALA A 82 -8.47 3.89 -9.65
N LEU A 83 -7.50 3.83 -10.56
CA LEU A 83 -6.43 2.85 -10.55
C LEU A 83 -5.15 3.56 -10.08
N PHE A 84 -4.48 2.98 -9.07
CA PHE A 84 -3.21 3.49 -8.57
C PHE A 84 -2.13 2.46 -8.85
N SER A 85 -1.03 2.92 -9.45
CA SER A 85 0.13 2.07 -9.70
C SER A 85 1.38 2.93 -9.76
N ALA A 86 2.22 2.82 -8.73
CA ALA A 86 3.52 3.48 -8.63
C ALA A 86 4.35 2.84 -7.51
N GLU A 87 5.66 3.04 -7.58
CA GLU A 87 6.56 2.77 -6.46
C GLU A 87 6.67 3.99 -5.54
N LEU A 88 7.00 3.79 -4.26
CA LEU A 88 7.26 4.88 -3.33
C LEU A 88 8.72 4.89 -2.93
N SER A 89 9.35 6.06 -3.02
CA SER A 89 10.61 6.29 -2.32
C SER A 89 10.37 6.60 -0.84
N LEU A 90 11.39 6.38 -0.02
CA LEU A 90 11.31 6.59 1.42
C LEU A 90 11.00 8.05 1.79
N ASP A 91 11.27 9.02 0.93
CA ASP A 91 10.98 10.44 1.11
C ASP A 91 9.51 10.82 0.85
N GLY A 92 8.67 9.86 0.43
CA GLY A 92 7.25 10.10 0.13
C GLY A 92 6.96 10.38 -1.36
N ASN A 93 7.98 10.45 -2.21
CA ASN A 93 7.76 10.68 -3.64
C ASN A 93 7.30 9.41 -4.37
N CYS A 94 6.47 9.60 -5.40
CA CYS A 94 6.08 8.53 -6.31
C CYS A 94 7.15 8.33 -7.38
N ARG A 95 7.54 7.08 -7.62
CA ARG A 95 8.45 6.67 -8.69
C ARG A 95 7.65 6.00 -9.81
N PRO A 96 8.00 6.29 -11.07
CA PRO A 96 7.34 5.67 -12.22
C PRO A 96 7.62 4.17 -12.23
N ILE A 97 6.67 3.43 -12.81
CA ILE A 97 6.78 1.99 -13.03
C ILE A 97 6.72 1.69 -14.52
N SER A 98 7.35 0.59 -14.93
CA SER A 98 7.34 0.13 -16.31
C SER A 98 6.14 -0.77 -16.59
N GLY A 99 5.63 -0.78 -17.82
CA GLY A 99 4.63 -1.76 -18.27
C GLY A 99 3.16 -1.43 -17.93
N ILE A 100 2.83 -0.17 -17.63
CA ILE A 100 1.44 0.24 -17.31
C ILE A 100 0.51 0.28 -18.53
N LEU A 101 1.09 0.37 -19.74
CA LEU A 101 0.36 0.30 -21.00
C LEU A 101 0.76 -1.00 -21.72
N PRO A 102 -0.20 -1.81 -22.19
CA PRO A 102 0.11 -2.89 -23.12
C PRO A 102 0.64 -2.28 -24.43
N MET A 103 1.74 -2.83 -24.96
CA MET A 103 2.11 -2.65 -26.37
C MET A 103 1.28 -3.58 -27.24
#